data_AF-A0A6A5H018-F1
#
_entry.id   AF-A0A6A5H018-F1
#
_cell.length_a   1.000
_cell.length_b   1.000
_cell.length_c   1.000
_cell.angle_alpha   90.00
_cell.angle_beta   90.00
_cell.angle_gamma   90.00
#
_symmetry.space_group_name_H-M   'P 1'
#
loop_
_entity.id
_entity.type
_entity.pdbx_description
1 polymer ?
#
loop_
_entity_poly.entity_id
_entity_poly.type
_entity_poly.pdbx_seq_one_letter_code
_entity_poly.pdbx_strand_id
1 'polypeptide(L)'
;MKFPAKRADKILELAERFLLPAATNYMELFLLSPNVKADYKLFLGDKYGLNNLIEHALSLYTYRCQILAFSRTYPNVSDATKARLLNKERLVEEERRKRDHDRMAGRIDNSTR
;
A
#
# COMPACT_ATOMS: atom_id res chain seq x y z
N MET A 1 2.66 -17.09 13.63
CA MET A 1 3.15 -17.90 12.49
C MET A 1 3.67 -16.94 11.42
N LYS A 2 5.00 -16.83 11.23
CA LYS A 2 5.59 -15.96 10.17
C LYS A 2 5.50 -16.71 8.83
N PHE A 3 4.62 -16.28 7.93
CA PHE A 3 4.61 -16.79 6.57
C PHE A 3 5.66 -16.00 5.77
N PRO A 4 6.74 -16.63 5.28
CA PRO A 4 7.74 -15.90 4.50
C PRO A 4 7.11 -15.49 3.18
N ALA A 5 7.21 -14.19 2.86
CA ALA A 5 6.81 -13.56 1.60
C ALA A 5 7.02 -14.46 0.37
N LYS A 6 8.20 -15.08 0.25
CA LYS A 6 8.57 -16.01 -0.84
C LYS A 6 7.58 -17.16 -1.08
N ARG A 7 6.81 -17.58 -0.08
CA ARG A 7 5.78 -18.63 -0.25
C ARG A 7 4.52 -18.08 -0.92
N ALA A 8 4.13 -16.84 -0.65
CA ALA A 8 2.94 -16.25 -1.23
C ALA A 8 3.09 -16.04 -2.75
N ASP A 9 4.23 -15.48 -3.17
CA ASP A 9 4.58 -15.29 -4.58
C ASP A 9 4.51 -16.61 -5.35
N LYS A 10 5.16 -17.67 -4.83
CA LYS A 10 5.16 -19.00 -5.47
C LYS A 10 3.77 -19.63 -5.53
N ILE A 11 2.93 -19.45 -4.51
CA ILE A 11 1.55 -19.98 -4.53
C ILE A 11 0.71 -19.23 -5.59
N LEU A 12 0.82 -17.91 -5.66
CA LEU A 12 0.12 -17.09 -6.66
C LEU A 12 0.58 -17.45 -8.08
N GLU A 13 1.88 -17.64 -8.31
CA GLU A 13 2.42 -18.12 -9.58
C GLU A 13 1.82 -19.47 -10.00
N LEU A 14 1.76 -20.43 -9.07
CA LEU A 14 1.14 -21.73 -9.35
C LEU A 14 -0.37 -21.60 -9.58
N ALA A 15 -1.06 -20.77 -8.81
CA ALA A 15 -2.49 -20.55 -8.95
C ALA A 15 -2.83 -19.97 -10.33
N GLU A 16 -2.07 -18.99 -10.80
CA GLU A 16 -2.22 -18.42 -12.14
C GLU A 16 -1.92 -19.46 -13.22
N ARG A 17 -0.78 -20.18 -13.10
CA ARG A 17 -0.36 -21.19 -14.09
C ARG A 17 -1.35 -22.35 -14.23
N PHE A 18 -1.99 -22.75 -13.15
CA PHE A 18 -2.97 -23.84 -13.14
C PHE A 18 -4.43 -23.35 -13.19
N LEU A 19 -4.65 -22.05 -13.41
CA LEU A 19 -5.99 -21.43 -13.49
C LEU A 19 -6.87 -21.79 -12.28
N LEU A 20 -6.32 -21.60 -11.07
CA LEU A 20 -6.96 -21.91 -9.79
C LEU A 20 -7.46 -20.62 -9.10
N PRO A 21 -8.60 -20.04 -9.52
CA PRO A 21 -9.09 -18.77 -8.97
C PRO A 21 -9.38 -18.86 -7.47
N ALA A 22 -9.79 -20.02 -6.96
CA ALA A 22 -10.01 -20.23 -5.53
C ALA A 22 -8.72 -20.02 -4.70
N ALA A 23 -7.58 -20.48 -5.22
CA ALA A 23 -6.29 -20.28 -4.56
C ALA A 23 -5.85 -18.81 -4.64
N THR A 24 -6.06 -18.15 -5.78
CA THR A 24 -5.79 -16.71 -5.94
C THR A 24 -6.60 -15.88 -4.94
N ASN A 25 -7.91 -16.13 -4.84
CA ASN A 25 -8.80 -15.41 -3.92
C ASN A 25 -8.42 -15.66 -2.45
N TYR A 26 -8.11 -16.91 -2.08
CA TYR A 26 -7.64 -17.23 -0.73
C TYR A 26 -6.34 -16.48 -0.40
N MET A 27 -5.41 -16.42 -1.35
CA MET A 27 -4.15 -15.71 -1.16
C MET A 27 -4.35 -14.20 -1.06
N GLU A 28 -5.24 -13.60 -1.85
CA GLU A 28 -5.58 -12.18 -1.73
C GLU A 28 -6.11 -11.86 -0.32
N LEU A 29 -7.07 -12.65 0.17
CA LEU A 29 -7.61 -12.52 1.53
C LEU A 29 -6.53 -12.70 2.60
N PHE A 30 -5.66 -13.69 2.44
CA PHE A 30 -4.56 -13.92 3.37
C PHE A 30 -3.58 -12.73 3.41
N LEU A 31 -3.25 -12.16 2.25
CA LEU A 31 -2.33 -11.02 2.12
C LEU A 31 -2.92 -9.71 2.65
N LEU A 32 -4.25 -9.59 2.77
CA LEU A 32 -4.89 -8.47 3.46
C LEU A 32 -4.56 -8.44 4.97
N SER A 33 -4.06 -9.53 5.56
CA SER A 33 -3.61 -9.58 6.95
C SER A 33 -2.63 -8.44 7.33
N PRO A 34 -2.70 -7.89 8.56
CA PRO A 34 -1.79 -6.83 9.01
C PRO A 34 -0.32 -7.28 9.15
N ASN A 35 -0.06 -8.59 9.17
CA ASN A 35 1.29 -9.14 9.34
C ASN A 35 2.17 -9.05 8.08
N VAL A 36 1.59 -8.63 6.95
CA VAL A 36 2.29 -8.47 5.67
C VAL A 36 2.56 -6.99 5.44
N LYS A 37 3.79 -6.64 5.04
CA LYS A 37 4.18 -5.24 4.81
C LYS A 37 3.46 -4.66 3.58
N ALA A 38 3.10 -3.37 3.65
CA ALA A 38 2.36 -2.67 2.61
C ALA A 38 3.08 -2.65 1.25
N ASP A 39 4.41 -2.47 1.25
CA ASP A 39 5.24 -2.53 0.06
C ASP A 39 5.14 -3.88 -0.65
N TYR A 40 5.24 -4.96 0.11
CA TYR A 40 5.12 -6.31 -0.44
C TYR A 40 3.70 -6.62 -0.95
N LYS A 41 2.66 -6.15 -0.25
CA LYS A 41 1.26 -6.26 -0.71
C LYS A 41 1.08 -5.57 -2.06
N LEU A 42 1.59 -4.34 -2.19
CA LEU A 42 1.47 -3.54 -3.41
C LEU A 42 2.20 -4.21 -4.58
N PHE A 43 3.41 -4.72 -4.34
CA PHE A 43 4.19 -5.43 -5.36
C PHE A 43 3.47 -6.69 -5.86
N LEU A 44 2.97 -7.55 -4.96
CA LEU A 44 2.23 -8.74 -5.37
C LEU A 44 0.91 -8.40 -6.05
N GLY A 45 0.22 -7.36 -5.55
CA GLY A 45 -1.02 -6.89 -6.14
C GLY A 45 -0.83 -6.43 -7.59
N ASP A 46 0.24 -5.70 -7.87
CA ASP A 46 0.61 -5.31 -9.23
C ASP A 46 0.95 -6.52 -10.10
N LYS A 47 1.80 -7.43 -9.60
CA LYS A 47 2.28 -8.60 -10.34
C LYS A 47 1.16 -9.54 -10.78
N TYR A 48 0.15 -9.75 -9.93
CA TYR A 48 -0.93 -10.72 -10.15
C TYR A 48 -2.31 -10.08 -10.40
N GLY A 49 -2.37 -8.76 -10.57
CA GLY A 49 -3.63 -8.05 -10.84
C GLY A 49 -4.64 -8.05 -9.68
N LEU A 50 -4.17 -8.15 -8.43
CA LEU A 50 -5.02 -8.23 -7.23
C LEU A 50 -5.43 -6.84 -6.74
N ASN A 51 -6.48 -6.28 -7.34
CA ASN A 51 -6.89 -4.89 -7.13
C ASN A 51 -7.25 -4.55 -5.68
N ASN A 52 -7.93 -5.44 -4.96
CA ASN A 52 -8.30 -5.18 -3.56
C ASN A 52 -7.06 -5.10 -2.68
N LEU A 53 -6.07 -5.96 -2.97
CA LEU A 53 -4.78 -5.92 -2.29
C LEU A 53 -4.02 -4.62 -2.56
N ILE A 54 -4.03 -4.12 -3.80
CA ILE A 54 -3.43 -2.83 -4.15
C ILE A 54 -4.11 -1.69 -3.37
N GLU A 55 -5.44 -1.65 -3.36
CA GLU A 55 -6.20 -0.61 -2.64
C GLU A 55 -5.88 -0.61 -1.15
N HIS A 56 -5.87 -1.80 -0.55
CA HIS A 56 -5.52 -1.95 0.84
C HIS A 56 -4.05 -1.56 1.11
N ALA A 57 -3.10 -1.93 0.26
CA ALA A 57 -1.71 -1.52 0.42
C ALA A 57 -1.54 0.00 0.35
N LEU A 58 -2.22 0.66 -0.59
CA LEU A 58 -2.19 2.12 -0.73
C LEU A 58 -2.85 2.82 0.47
N SER A 59 -3.86 2.24 1.09
CA SER A 59 -4.49 2.83 2.29
C SER A 59 -3.52 2.86 3.49
N LEU A 60 -2.60 1.89 3.58
CA LEU A 60 -1.58 1.81 4.62
C LEU A 60 -0.45 2.84 4.47
N TYR A 61 -0.28 3.47 3.31
CA TYR A 61 0.67 4.56 3.15
C TYR A 61 0.13 5.86 3.74
N THR A 62 0.79 6.33 4.78
CA THR A 62 0.46 7.55 5.51
C THR A 62 1.48 8.67 5.24
N TYR A 63 2.69 8.30 4.82
CA TYR A 63 3.79 9.26 4.65
C TYR A 63 4.41 9.16 3.26
N ARG A 64 4.77 10.32 2.71
CA ARG A 64 5.47 10.45 1.41
C ARG A 64 6.75 9.60 1.36
N CYS A 65 7.49 9.49 2.46
CA CYS A 65 8.71 8.67 2.51
C CYS A 65 8.46 7.18 2.25
N GLN A 66 7.30 6.64 2.63
CA GLN A 66 6.93 5.24 2.37
C GLN A 66 6.70 5.00 0.88
N ILE A 67 6.04 5.95 0.21
CA ILE A 67 5.80 5.92 -1.23
C ILE A 67 7.13 6.00 -2.00
N LEU A 68 7.99 6.95 -1.61
CA LEU A 68 9.32 7.09 -2.23
C LEU A 68 10.21 5.86 -1.99
N ALA A 69 10.13 5.26 -0.80
CA ALA A 69 10.84 4.01 -0.51
C ALA A 69 10.36 2.88 -1.41
N PHE A 70 9.04 2.71 -1.57
CA PHE A 70 8.46 1.72 -2.47
C PHE A 70 8.97 1.89 -3.91
N SER A 71 8.88 3.11 -4.46
CA SER A 71 9.30 3.38 -5.85
C SER A 71 10.79 3.09 -6.10
N ARG A 72 11.63 3.24 -5.06
CA ARG A 72 13.06 2.87 -5.12
C ARG A 72 13.27 1.36 -5.05
N THR A 73 12.50 0.65 -4.21
CA THR A 73 12.63 -0.80 -4.04
C THR A 73 12.06 -1.58 -5.22
N TYR A 74 10.97 -1.09 -5.83
CA TYR A 74 10.25 -1.77 -6.91
C TYR A 74 10.09 -0.85 -8.13
N PRO A 75 11.17 -0.56 -8.87
CA PRO A 75 11.11 0.36 -10.02
C PRO A 75 10.32 -0.20 -11.22
N ASN A 76 10.17 -1.52 -11.30
CA ASN A 76 9.62 -2.23 -12.45
C ASN A 76 8.12 -2.55 -12.35
N VAL A 77 7.38 -1.90 -11.45
CA VAL A 77 5.92 -2.05 -11.38
C VAL A 77 5.23 -1.40 -12.58
N SER A 78 4.00 -1.83 -12.86
CA SER A 78 3.21 -1.30 -13.97
C SER A 78 2.99 0.21 -13.86
N ASP A 79 2.80 0.87 -15.01
CA ASP A 79 2.48 2.30 -15.05
C ASP A 79 1.13 2.61 -14.40
N ALA A 80 0.19 1.65 -14.40
CA ALA A 80 -1.05 1.76 -13.66
C ALA A 80 -0.79 1.89 -12.15
N THR A 81 0.09 1.05 -11.59
CA THR A 81 0.47 1.14 -10.17
C THR A 81 1.25 2.41 -9.86
N LYS A 82 2.14 2.87 -10.75
CA LYS A 82 2.83 4.16 -10.61
C LYS A 82 1.85 5.33 -10.57
N ALA A 83 0.84 5.34 -11.46
CA ALA A 83 -0.19 6.38 -11.48
C ALA A 83 -0.99 6.41 -10.17
N ARG A 84 -1.35 5.23 -9.63
CA ARG A 84 -2.04 5.11 -8.33
C ARG A 84 -1.18 5.62 -7.18
N LEU A 85 0.13 5.33 -7.19
CA LEU A 85 1.07 5.86 -6.20
C LEU A 85 1.20 7.37 -6.25
N LEU A 86 1.30 7.96 -7.44
CA LEU A 86 1.36 9.40 -7.61
C LEU A 86 0.11 10.09 -7.07
N ASN A 87 -1.08 9.53 -7.36
CA ASN A 87 -2.31 10.06 -6.80
C ASN A 87 -2.32 9.94 -5.26
N LYS A 88 -1.86 8.81 -4.71
CA LYS A 88 -1.74 8.61 -3.27
C LYS A 88 -0.77 9.60 -2.62
N GLU A 89 0.36 9.89 -3.27
CA GLU A 89 1.35 10.87 -2.81
C GLU A 89 0.74 12.26 -2.69
N ARG A 90 -0.02 12.69 -3.72
CA ARG A 90 -0.74 13.96 -3.72
C ARG A 90 -1.71 14.06 -2.53
N LEU A 91 -2.53 13.03 -2.31
CA LEU A 91 -3.48 12.99 -1.19
C LEU A 91 -2.77 13.07 0.18
N VAL A 92 -1.66 12.33 0.35
CA VAL A 92 -0.88 12.37 1.60
C VAL A 92 -0.32 13.76 1.88
N GLU A 93 0.12 14.47 0.84
CA GLU A 93 0.66 15.81 0.92
C GLU A 93 -0.43 16.86 1.25
N GLU A 94 -1.60 16.76 0.61
CA GLU A 94 -2.77 17.59 0.90
C GLU A 94 -3.21 17.43 2.37
N GLU A 95 -3.31 16.20 2.85
CA GLU A 95 -3.64 15.90 4.24
C GLU A 95 -2.58 16.43 5.22
N ARG A 96 -1.30 16.41 4.84
CA ARG A 96 -0.24 17.01 5.66
C ARG A 96 -0.41 18.51 5.79
N ARG A 97 -0.62 19.21 4.66
CA ARG A 97 -0.83 20.67 4.63
C ARG A 97 -2.03 21.08 5.47
N LYS A 98 -3.14 20.35 5.38
CA LYS A 98 -4.34 20.60 6.19
C LYS A 98 -4.05 20.49 7.69
N ARG A 99 -3.39 19.40 8.13
CA ARG A 99 -2.98 19.23 9.53
C ARG A 99 -2.05 20.34 10.01
N ASP A 100 -1.12 20.78 9.16
CA ASP A 100 -0.18 21.84 9.52
C ASP A 100 -0.90 23.20 9.63
N HIS A 101 -1.83 23.50 8.72
CA HIS A 101 -2.70 24.68 8.80
C HIS A 101 -3.56 24.68 10.07
N ASP A 102 -4.23 23.57 10.39
CA ASP A 102 -5.07 23.44 11.58
C ASP A 102 -4.25 23.61 12.87
N ARG A 103 -3.00 23.11 12.90
CA ARG A 103 -2.06 23.33 14.01
C ARG A 103 -1.65 24.79 14.15
N MET A 104 -1.50 25.52 13.04
CA MET A 104 -1.18 26.96 13.06
C MET A 104 -2.38 27.81 13.49
N ALA A 105 -3.60 27.43 13.10
CA ALA A 105 -4.83 28.11 13.49
C ALA A 105 -5.22 27.88 14.96
N GLY A 106 -4.89 26.71 15.53
CA GLY A 106 -5.27 26.29 16.89
C GLY A 106 -4.34 26.73 18.04
N ARG A 107 -3.55 27.81 17.89
CA ARG A 107 -2.62 28.28 18.94
C ARG A 107 -2.70 29.79 19.20
N ILE A 108 -3.92 30.30 19.37
CA ILE A 108 -4.20 31.57 20.06
C ILE A 108 -5.45 31.37 20.94
N ASP A 109 -5.37 30.47 21.91
CA ASP A 109 -6.13 30.63 23.16
C ASP A 109 -5.51 29.72 24.21
N ASN A 110 -4.61 30.28 25.01
CA ASN A 110 -4.16 29.76 26.31
C ASN A 110 -3.26 30.82 26.96
N SER A 111 -3.79 32.04 27.09
CA SER A 111 -3.24 33.05 27.99
C SER A 111 -4.35 34.00 28.42
N THR A 112 -5.27 33.48 29.21
CA THR A 112 -6.00 34.31 30.18
C THR A 112 -5.92 33.58 31.51
N ARG A 113 -4.86 33.88 32.26
CA ARG A 113 -4.78 33.66 33.69
C ARG A 113 -4.47 34.98 34.35
#